data_AF-A0A537ECH7-F1
#
_entry.id   AF-A0A537ECH7-F1
#
_cell.length_a   1.000
_cell.length_b   1.000
_cell.length_c   1.000
_cell.angle_alpha   90.00
_cell.angle_beta   90.00
_cell.angle_gamma   90.00
#
_symmetry.space_group_name_H-M   'P 1'
#
loop_
_entity.id
_entity.type
_entity.pdbx_description
1 polymer ?
#
loop_
_entity_poly.entity_id
_entity_poly.type
_entity_poly.pdbx_seq_one_letter_code
_entity_poly.pdbx_strand_id
1 'polypeptide(L)'
;MKKAIFLVALIASGLVLVHFGLKQVAAVSATTTPAQFTLFALFSGWNSTLPPGSVNPCTPNGAGTCNPALTEFRGVIFFATIKAVSGDFDHIFALYRAGTDPNTVLQSDCTPPVSNGCIKATGCVGTGPGCVLTRTLSYNATIPVEGSFNGTGTIQYFCTIHPTLMHGSIALYKDPDVDRNHTVDVVDLATVALAYGSTPGSANWNAVADINNDGKVNVLDLAFVAIYYGSSL
;
A
#
# COMPACT_ATOMS: atom_id res chain seq x y z
N MET A 1 12.69 24.02 -20.71
CA MET A 1 13.70 24.67 -19.84
C MET A 1 13.10 25.31 -18.58
N LYS A 2 12.12 26.23 -18.67
CA LYS A 2 11.52 26.86 -17.46
C LYS A 2 10.74 25.91 -16.52
N LYS A 3 10.17 24.82 -17.04
CA LYS A 3 9.44 23.82 -16.23
C LYS A 3 10.35 22.89 -15.41
N ALA A 4 11.58 22.65 -15.87
CA ALA A 4 12.56 21.79 -15.18
C ALA A 4 13.19 22.49 -13.97
N ILE A 5 13.35 23.82 -14.02
CA ILE A 5 13.94 24.62 -12.93
C ILE A 5 12.98 24.74 -11.74
N PHE A 6 11.67 24.82 -11.98
CA PHE A 6 10.66 24.78 -10.91
C PHE A 6 10.60 23.43 -10.19
N LEU A 7 10.88 22.33 -10.91
CA LEU A 7 10.88 20.97 -10.38
C LEU A 7 12.05 20.73 -9.41
N VAL A 8 13.25 21.23 -9.74
CA VAL A 8 14.44 21.17 -8.86
C VAL A 8 14.21 21.97 -7.57
N ALA A 9 13.53 23.12 -7.64
CA ALA A 9 13.23 23.96 -6.48
C ALA A 9 12.19 23.34 -5.52
N LEU A 10 11.24 22.55 -6.04
CA LEU A 10 10.24 21.83 -5.23
C LEU A 10 10.82 20.59 -4.53
N ILE A 11 11.75 19.89 -5.19
CA ILE A 11 12.47 18.74 -4.60
C ILE A 11 13.40 19.22 -3.47
N ALA A 12 14.08 20.35 -3.64
CA ALA A 12 14.99 20.91 -2.63
C ALA A 12 14.30 21.52 -1.39
N SER A 13 12.99 21.82 -1.45
CA SER A 13 12.28 22.55 -0.40
C SER A 13 11.51 21.67 0.60
N GLY A 14 11.56 20.33 0.48
CA GLY A 14 10.92 19.41 1.42
C GLY A 14 9.37 19.49 1.47
N LEU A 15 8.75 20.38 0.70
CA LEU A 15 7.29 20.57 0.68
C LEU A 15 6.52 19.33 0.19
N VAL A 16 7.16 18.48 -0.62
CA VAL A 16 6.54 17.25 -1.17
C VAL A 16 6.28 16.21 -0.08
N LEU A 17 7.16 16.08 0.91
CA LEU A 17 7.05 15.08 1.97
C LEU A 17 5.82 15.28 2.87
N VAL A 18 5.42 16.54 3.08
CA VAL A 18 4.37 16.89 4.07
C VAL A 18 2.97 16.91 3.47
N HIS A 19 2.83 17.21 2.17
CA HIS A 19 1.52 17.36 1.52
C HIS A 19 1.00 16.09 0.83
N PHE A 20 1.88 15.16 0.46
CA PHE A 20 1.49 13.95 -0.28
C PHE A 20 1.52 12.66 0.57
N GLY A 21 1.81 12.77 1.87
CA GLY A 21 1.84 11.60 2.78
C GLY A 21 2.97 10.60 2.47
N LEU A 22 3.90 10.95 1.59
CA LEU A 22 5.06 10.13 1.24
C LEU A 22 6.05 10.17 2.42
N LYS A 23 6.07 9.11 3.22
CA LYS A 23 7.13 8.87 4.20
C LYS A 23 8.13 7.90 3.60
N GLN A 24 9.42 8.15 3.84
CA GLN A 24 10.46 7.17 3.57
C GLN A 24 10.13 5.91 4.38
N VAL A 25 9.67 4.86 3.71
CA VAL A 25 9.67 3.52 4.27
C VAL A 25 11.14 3.10 4.25
N ALA A 26 11.59 2.32 5.24
CA ALA A 26 12.98 1.85 5.23
C ALA A 26 13.29 1.25 3.84
N ALA A 27 14.34 1.73 3.19
CA ALA A 27 14.84 1.15 1.95
C ALA A 27 15.31 -0.26 2.29
N VAL A 28 14.41 -1.23 2.18
CA VAL A 28 14.75 -2.63 2.39
C VAL A 28 15.44 -3.07 1.11
N SER A 29 16.77 -3.15 1.16
CA SER A 29 17.55 -3.82 0.12
C SER A 29 16.86 -5.12 -0.26
N ALA A 30 16.72 -5.38 -1.56
CA ALA A 30 15.91 -6.45 -2.15
C ALA A 30 16.33 -7.88 -1.70
N THR A 31 17.30 -7.99 -0.79
CA THR A 31 17.91 -9.23 -0.35
C THR A 31 17.67 -9.60 1.12
N THR A 32 17.16 -8.73 2.01
CA THR A 32 16.93 -9.16 3.41
C THR A 32 15.71 -8.55 4.09
N THR A 33 14.85 -9.47 4.53
CA THR A 33 13.67 -9.31 5.39
C THR A 33 12.37 -8.92 4.68
N PRO A 34 11.30 -9.72 4.85
CA PRO A 34 10.01 -9.32 4.32
C PRO A 34 9.48 -8.12 5.10
N ALA A 35 8.79 -7.21 4.41
CA ALA A 35 8.09 -6.13 5.10
C ALA A 35 7.01 -6.70 6.03
N GLN A 36 7.03 -6.27 7.29
CA GLN A 36 6.10 -6.75 8.31
C GLN A 36 5.37 -5.56 8.92
N PHE A 37 4.05 -5.64 8.96
CA PHE A 37 3.22 -4.70 9.71
C PHE A 37 2.32 -5.44 10.68
N THR A 38 2.01 -4.80 11.80
CA THR A 38 1.08 -5.30 12.80
C THR A 38 -0.16 -4.43 12.84
N LEU A 39 -1.34 -5.06 12.81
CA LEU A 39 -2.65 -4.42 12.97
C LEU A 39 -3.35 -4.98 14.21
N PHE A 40 -3.99 -4.10 14.97
CA PHE A 40 -4.80 -4.47 16.12
C PHE A 40 -6.28 -4.50 15.73
N ALA A 41 -6.86 -5.69 15.70
CA ALA A 41 -8.23 -5.90 15.27
C ALA A 41 -9.21 -5.30 16.29
N LEU A 42 -9.72 -4.11 15.97
CA LEU A 42 -10.76 -3.43 16.73
C LEU A 42 -11.95 -3.14 15.83
N PHE A 43 -13.18 -3.32 16.31
CA PHE A 43 -14.40 -3.03 15.53
C PHE A 43 -14.44 -1.63 14.93
N SER A 44 -13.87 -0.68 15.67
CA SER A 44 -13.74 0.73 15.30
C SER A 44 -12.68 1.02 14.22
N GLY A 45 -11.90 0.01 13.81
CA GLY A 45 -10.84 0.08 12.79
C GLY A 45 -9.58 -0.67 13.20
N TRP A 46 -8.74 -1.05 12.24
CA TRP A 46 -7.56 -1.90 12.44
C TRP A 46 -6.46 -1.35 13.35
N ASN A 47 -6.54 -0.11 13.81
CA ASN A 47 -5.67 0.50 14.83
C ASN A 47 -6.41 1.62 15.60
N SER A 48 -7.71 1.45 15.88
CA SER A 48 -8.44 2.39 16.75
C SER A 48 -7.76 2.47 18.13
N THR A 49 -7.83 3.63 18.79
CA THR A 49 -7.40 3.75 20.21
C THR A 49 -8.58 3.99 21.14
N LEU A 50 -9.78 4.17 20.59
CA LEU A 50 -11.01 4.37 21.33
C LEU A 50 -11.76 3.04 21.56
N PRO A 51 -12.54 2.94 22.65
CA PRO A 51 -13.35 1.74 22.94
C PRO A 51 -14.34 1.41 21.82
N PRO A 52 -14.69 0.11 21.62
CA PRO A 52 -15.69 -0.31 20.64
C PRO A 52 -17.03 0.43 20.81
N GLY A 53 -17.62 0.88 19.71
CA GLY A 53 -18.91 1.59 19.71
C GLY A 53 -18.83 3.11 19.93
N SER A 54 -17.63 3.68 20.05
CA SER A 54 -17.44 5.13 20.16
C SER A 54 -17.80 5.86 18.86
N VAL A 55 -18.50 7.00 18.96
CA VAL A 55 -18.69 7.93 17.83
C VAL A 55 -17.37 8.64 17.53
N ASN A 56 -16.89 8.53 16.28
CA ASN A 56 -15.60 9.07 15.82
C ASN A 56 -14.35 8.39 16.43
N PRO A 57 -14.08 7.10 16.09
CA PRO A 57 -13.08 6.26 16.77
C PRO A 57 -11.61 6.66 16.60
N CYS A 58 -11.32 7.70 15.81
CA CYS A 58 -9.98 8.25 15.67
C CYS A 58 -10.00 9.77 15.77
N THR A 59 -9.55 10.30 16.92
CA THR A 59 -9.12 11.70 17.00
C THR A 59 -7.74 11.80 16.40
N PRO A 60 -7.57 12.55 15.31
CA PRO A 60 -6.28 12.69 14.68
C PRO A 60 -5.60 13.92 15.27
N ASN A 61 -4.29 14.00 15.10
CA ASN A 61 -3.77 15.27 14.64
C ASN A 61 -4.34 15.58 13.22
N GLY A 62 -5.67 15.72 13.08
CA GLY A 62 -6.38 16.00 11.83
C GLY A 62 -6.14 15.02 10.65
N ALA A 63 -6.99 14.01 10.42
CA ALA A 63 -7.36 13.36 9.13
C ALA A 63 -7.57 11.83 9.23
N GLY A 64 -8.80 11.38 8.91
CA GLY A 64 -9.09 10.18 8.10
C GLY A 64 -8.71 8.79 8.63
N THR A 65 -9.73 8.03 9.06
CA THR A 65 -9.78 6.56 9.22
C THR A 65 -8.81 5.89 10.21
N CYS A 66 -9.35 5.02 11.08
CA CYS A 66 -8.59 4.17 12.02
C CYS A 66 -7.83 3.01 11.37
N ASN A 67 -7.65 3.09 10.06
CA ASN A 67 -7.11 2.06 9.21
C ASN A 67 -5.86 2.66 8.55
N PRO A 68 -4.65 2.16 8.82
CA PRO A 68 -3.44 2.75 8.28
C PRO A 68 -3.40 2.61 6.74
N ALA A 69 -3.02 3.67 6.05
CA ALA A 69 -2.51 3.52 4.69
C ALA A 69 -1.14 2.83 4.78
N LEU A 70 -1.01 1.67 4.15
CA LEU A 70 0.22 0.88 4.15
C LEU A 70 0.93 1.05 2.80
N THR A 71 2.24 0.89 2.78
CA THR A 71 3.07 1.05 1.59
C THR A 71 4.10 -0.06 1.52
N GLU A 72 4.16 -0.76 0.40
CA GLU A 72 5.03 -1.91 0.18
C GLU A 72 5.70 -1.86 -1.21
N PHE A 73 6.82 -2.57 -1.37
CA PHE A 73 7.60 -2.62 -2.62
C PHE A 73 7.35 -3.90 -3.45
N ARG A 74 7.72 -3.85 -4.74
CA ARG A 74 7.78 -5.01 -5.66
C ARG A 74 8.57 -6.18 -5.08
N GLY A 75 8.10 -7.39 -5.39
CA GLY A 75 8.88 -8.62 -5.17
C GLY A 75 9.04 -9.02 -3.70
N VAL A 76 8.54 -8.20 -2.77
CA VAL A 76 8.54 -8.48 -1.35
C VAL A 76 7.29 -9.27 -1.00
N ILE A 77 7.50 -10.41 -0.35
CA ILE A 77 6.44 -11.06 0.42
C ILE A 77 6.22 -10.18 1.64
N PHE A 78 5.05 -9.56 1.81
CA PHE A 78 4.74 -8.89 3.06
C PHE A 78 4.01 -9.82 4.02
N PHE A 79 4.15 -9.53 5.32
CA PHE A 79 3.48 -10.24 6.41
C PHE A 79 2.62 -9.27 7.19
N ALA A 80 1.31 -9.46 7.12
CA ALA A 80 0.33 -8.77 7.94
C ALA A 80 0.08 -9.59 9.22
N THR A 81 0.59 -9.12 10.36
CA THR A 81 0.30 -9.74 11.66
C THR A 81 -0.90 -9.05 12.29
N ILE A 82 -1.95 -9.81 12.53
CA ILE A 82 -3.23 -9.34 13.05
C ILE A 82 -3.36 -9.83 14.49
N LYS A 83 -3.52 -8.90 15.42
CA LYS A 83 -3.66 -9.18 16.85
C LYS A 83 -5.07 -8.85 17.32
N ALA A 84 -5.71 -9.80 17.98
CA ALA A 84 -6.99 -9.58 18.64
C ALA A 84 -6.81 -8.58 19.80
N VAL A 85 -7.86 -7.79 20.07
CA VAL A 85 -7.96 -7.00 21.29
C VAL A 85 -8.96 -7.66 22.24
N SER A 86 -8.58 -7.80 23.50
CA SER A 86 -9.43 -8.41 24.51
C SER A 86 -10.70 -7.58 24.73
N GLY A 87 -11.86 -8.24 24.70
CA GLY A 87 -13.16 -7.57 24.86
C GLY A 87 -13.74 -6.96 23.57
N ASP A 88 -13.08 -7.13 22.43
CA ASP A 88 -13.64 -6.77 21.12
C ASP A 88 -14.26 -7.99 20.41
N PHE A 89 -14.87 -7.75 19.25
CA PHE A 89 -15.44 -8.76 18.39
C PHE A 89 -14.37 -9.64 17.74
N ASP A 90 -14.82 -10.77 17.21
CA ASP A 90 -14.01 -11.59 16.34
C ASP A 90 -13.87 -10.92 14.96
N HIS A 91 -12.72 -11.13 14.32
CA HIS A 91 -12.35 -10.46 13.07
C HIS A 91 -11.70 -11.41 12.07
N ILE A 92 -11.87 -11.13 10.78
CA ILE A 92 -11.18 -11.83 9.69
C ILE A 92 -10.56 -10.77 8.79
N PHE A 93 -9.23 -10.68 8.79
CA PHE A 93 -8.50 -9.79 7.89
C PHE A 93 -8.43 -10.41 6.50
N ALA A 94 -8.80 -9.64 5.47
CA ALA A 94 -8.75 -10.12 4.11
C ALA A 94 -8.29 -9.03 3.13
N LEU A 95 -7.47 -9.44 2.17
CA LEU A 95 -7.01 -8.65 1.04
C LEU A 95 -7.97 -8.80 -0.13
N TYR A 96 -8.26 -7.69 -0.78
CA TYR A 96 -9.14 -7.57 -1.94
C TYR A 96 -8.50 -6.71 -3.02
N ARG A 97 -9.01 -6.82 -4.25
CA ARG A 97 -8.63 -5.94 -5.35
C ARG A 97 -9.01 -4.49 -5.04
N ALA A 98 -8.25 -3.55 -5.59
CA ALA A 98 -8.61 -2.14 -5.49
C ALA A 98 -9.98 -1.86 -6.14
N GLY A 99 -10.77 -1.01 -5.50
CA GLY A 99 -12.10 -0.63 -5.96
C GLY A 99 -13.23 -1.55 -5.49
N THR A 100 -12.96 -2.58 -4.68
CA THR A 100 -14.03 -3.37 -4.03
C THR A 100 -14.89 -2.47 -3.13
N ASP A 101 -16.21 -2.53 -3.29
CA ASP A 101 -17.15 -1.80 -2.46
C ASP A 101 -17.23 -2.46 -1.07
N PRO A 102 -16.97 -1.73 0.04
CA PRO A 102 -17.09 -2.26 1.39
C PRO A 102 -18.46 -2.90 1.68
N ASN A 103 -19.54 -2.45 1.03
CA ASN A 103 -20.88 -2.98 1.25
C ASN A 103 -21.13 -4.34 0.59
N THR A 104 -20.26 -4.79 -0.32
CA THR A 104 -20.41 -6.10 -0.99
C THR A 104 -19.52 -7.18 -0.41
N VAL A 105 -18.60 -6.83 0.49
CA VAL A 105 -17.63 -7.76 1.09
C VAL A 105 -18.33 -8.75 2.02
N LEU A 106 -18.10 -10.06 1.79
CA LEU A 106 -18.65 -11.16 2.59
C LEU A 106 -17.55 -12.07 3.14
N GLN A 107 -17.82 -12.70 4.28
CA GLN A 107 -16.90 -13.68 4.89
C GLN A 107 -16.55 -14.87 3.98
N SER A 108 -17.46 -15.23 3.08
CA SER A 108 -17.29 -16.35 2.14
C SER A 108 -16.43 -16.03 0.91
N ASP A 109 -16.15 -14.76 0.62
CA ASP A 109 -15.50 -14.37 -0.66
C ASP A 109 -14.13 -15.02 -0.86
N CYS A 110 -13.42 -15.28 0.24
CA CYS A 110 -12.08 -15.85 0.25
C CYS A 110 -12.08 -17.38 0.38
N THR A 111 -13.26 -18.02 0.37
CA THR A 111 -13.41 -19.47 0.41
C THR A 111 -13.66 -19.99 -1.01
N PRO A 112 -13.13 -21.18 -1.40
CA PRO A 112 -13.35 -21.69 -2.75
C PRO A 112 -14.84 -21.96 -3.05
N PRO A 113 -15.37 -21.48 -4.20
CA PRO A 113 -14.68 -20.68 -5.22
C PRO A 113 -14.53 -19.21 -4.81
N VAL A 114 -13.30 -18.69 -4.92
CA VAL A 114 -12.99 -17.29 -4.57
C VAL A 114 -13.80 -16.33 -5.44
N SER A 115 -14.40 -15.32 -4.84
CA SER A 115 -15.33 -14.39 -5.48
C SER A 115 -15.11 -12.94 -5.03
N ASN A 116 -15.87 -12.00 -5.61
CA ASN A 116 -15.92 -10.59 -5.24
C ASN A 116 -14.55 -9.87 -5.17
N GLY A 117 -13.56 -10.38 -5.90
CA GLY A 117 -12.21 -9.84 -5.90
C GLY A 117 -11.41 -10.11 -4.63
N CYS A 118 -11.81 -11.05 -3.75
CA CYS A 118 -10.94 -11.47 -2.66
C CYS A 118 -9.63 -12.06 -3.22
N ILE A 119 -8.54 -11.72 -2.56
CA ILE A 119 -7.19 -12.19 -2.85
C ILE A 119 -6.78 -13.24 -1.82
N LYS A 120 -6.89 -12.94 -0.53
CA LYS A 120 -6.48 -13.82 0.56
C LYS A 120 -7.07 -13.36 1.90
N ALA A 121 -7.43 -14.29 2.77
CA ALA A 121 -7.87 -13.98 4.13
C ALA A 121 -7.05 -14.72 5.19
N THR A 122 -7.01 -14.16 6.40
CA THR A 122 -6.69 -14.90 7.61
C THR A 122 -7.86 -15.84 7.97
N GLY A 123 -7.62 -16.78 8.88
CA GLY A 123 -8.74 -17.31 9.68
C GLY A 123 -9.23 -16.30 10.72
N CYS A 124 -10.14 -16.71 11.58
CA CYS A 124 -10.63 -15.85 12.65
C CYS A 124 -9.51 -15.42 13.62
N VAL A 125 -9.52 -14.14 13.98
CA VAL A 125 -8.68 -13.49 15.00
C VAL A 125 -9.61 -12.91 16.06
N GLY A 126 -9.45 -13.33 17.31
CA GLY A 126 -10.39 -12.96 18.38
C GLY A 126 -10.30 -13.90 19.58
N THR A 127 -11.26 -13.78 20.49
CA THR A 127 -11.39 -14.63 21.69
C THR A 127 -12.55 -15.61 21.63
N GLY A 128 -13.38 -15.54 20.58
CA GLY A 128 -14.50 -16.45 20.39
C GLY A 128 -14.08 -17.88 20.03
N PRO A 129 -15.04 -18.83 20.04
CA PRO A 129 -14.77 -20.22 19.71
C PRO A 129 -14.12 -20.40 18.33
N GLY A 130 -12.97 -21.06 18.26
CA GLY A 130 -12.25 -21.32 17.00
C GLY A 130 -11.38 -20.16 16.48
N CYS A 131 -11.39 -19.02 17.17
CA CYS A 131 -10.53 -17.88 16.89
C CYS A 131 -9.19 -18.01 17.64
N VAL A 132 -8.16 -17.34 17.13
CA VAL A 132 -6.84 -17.29 17.78
C VAL A 132 -6.44 -15.83 17.99
N LEU A 133 -5.68 -15.54 19.05
CA LEU A 133 -5.32 -14.17 19.42
C LEU A 133 -4.41 -13.48 18.41
N THR A 134 -3.67 -14.23 17.60
CA THR A 134 -2.78 -13.67 16.59
C THR A 134 -2.75 -14.56 15.36
N ARG A 135 -2.87 -13.95 14.18
CA ARG A 135 -2.63 -14.60 12.89
C ARG A 135 -1.72 -13.76 12.04
N THR A 136 -0.96 -14.43 11.18
CA THR A 136 -0.14 -13.76 10.18
C THR A 136 -0.59 -14.18 8.79
N LEU A 137 -0.90 -13.20 7.94
CA LEU A 137 -1.14 -13.39 6.51
C LEU A 137 0.15 -13.05 5.76
N SER A 138 0.66 -14.00 5.00
CA SER A 138 1.77 -13.79 4.06
C SER A 138 1.21 -13.63 2.65
N TYR A 139 1.60 -12.57 1.93
CA TYR A 139 1.17 -12.35 0.55
C TYR A 139 2.35 -11.90 -0.32
N ASN A 140 2.54 -12.59 -1.45
CA ASN A 140 3.49 -12.19 -2.47
C ASN A 140 2.80 -11.19 -3.41
N ALA A 141 3.06 -9.90 -3.21
CA ALA A 141 2.45 -8.84 -3.99
C ALA A 141 3.09 -8.79 -5.39
N THR A 142 2.33 -9.21 -6.41
CA THR A 142 2.74 -9.08 -7.80
C THR A 142 2.24 -7.76 -8.38
N ILE A 143 3.13 -6.78 -8.54
CA ILE A 143 2.87 -5.63 -9.42
C ILE A 143 3.11 -6.11 -10.86
N PRO A 144 2.26 -5.72 -11.83
CA PRO A 144 2.45 -6.09 -13.23
C PRO A 144 3.86 -5.77 -13.69
N VAL A 145 4.53 -6.75 -14.29
CA VAL A 145 5.81 -6.51 -14.99
C VAL A 145 5.58 -5.57 -16.18
N GLU A 146 6.65 -4.97 -16.68
CA GLU A 146 6.60 -4.08 -17.84
C GLU A 146 5.78 -4.69 -18.99
N GLY A 147 4.87 -3.90 -19.55
CA GLY A 147 3.97 -4.35 -20.63
C GLY A 147 2.74 -5.16 -20.18
N SER A 148 2.57 -5.43 -18.88
CA SER A 148 1.33 -6.03 -18.35
C SER A 148 0.38 -4.94 -17.83
N PHE A 149 -0.83 -4.93 -18.38
CA PHE A 149 -1.91 -4.02 -17.97
C PHE A 149 -2.81 -4.60 -16.85
N ASN A 150 -2.44 -5.77 -16.30
CA ASN A 150 -3.26 -6.50 -15.34
C ASN A 150 -2.66 -6.45 -13.93
N GLY A 151 -3.05 -5.44 -13.15
CA GLY A 151 -2.80 -5.36 -11.72
C GLY A 151 -2.75 -3.91 -11.23
N THR A 152 -3.23 -3.69 -10.01
CA THR A 152 -3.34 -2.36 -9.42
C THR A 152 -2.12 -2.11 -8.53
N GLY A 153 -1.54 -0.90 -8.60
CA GLY A 153 -0.56 -0.43 -7.60
C GLY A 153 -1.17 -0.18 -6.22
N THR A 154 -2.34 -0.73 -5.97
CA THR A 154 -3.07 -0.66 -4.72
C THR A 154 -3.88 -1.92 -4.55
N ILE A 155 -3.84 -2.51 -3.36
CA ILE A 155 -4.82 -3.50 -2.91
C ILE A 155 -5.59 -2.91 -1.73
N GLN A 156 -6.78 -3.43 -1.47
CA GLN A 156 -7.56 -3.06 -0.31
C GLN A 156 -7.53 -4.16 0.72
N TYR A 157 -7.73 -3.81 1.99
CA TYR A 157 -7.90 -4.77 3.04
C TYR A 157 -9.15 -4.45 3.86
N PHE A 158 -9.81 -5.50 4.31
CA PHE A 158 -11.10 -5.43 5.01
C PHE A 158 -11.08 -6.33 6.23
N CYS A 159 -11.93 -6.02 7.21
CA CYS A 159 -12.53 -7.04 8.04
C CYS A 159 -13.75 -7.60 7.31
N THR A 160 -13.80 -8.89 6.98
CA THR A 160 -14.99 -9.44 6.28
C THR A 160 -16.23 -9.52 7.16
N ILE A 161 -16.10 -9.27 8.46
CA ILE A 161 -17.20 -9.17 9.43
C ILE A 161 -17.69 -7.73 9.57
N HIS A 162 -16.79 -6.74 9.49
CA HIS A 162 -17.08 -5.31 9.62
C HIS A 162 -16.46 -4.49 8.49
N PRO A 163 -16.83 -4.76 7.22
CA PRO A 163 -16.07 -4.27 6.07
C PRO A 163 -16.16 -2.76 5.87
N THR A 164 -17.23 -2.12 6.35
CA THR A 164 -17.42 -0.66 6.21
C THR A 164 -16.60 0.16 7.21
N LEU A 165 -16.31 -0.40 8.39
CA LEU A 165 -15.56 0.30 9.45
C LEU A 165 -14.07 -0.05 9.43
N MET A 166 -13.74 -1.29 9.05
CA MET A 166 -12.38 -1.83 9.10
C MET A 166 -11.83 -2.03 7.69
N HIS A 167 -11.76 -0.95 6.91
CA HIS A 167 -11.27 -0.92 5.53
C HIS A 167 -10.11 0.05 5.36
N GLY A 168 -9.08 -0.38 4.64
CA GLY A 168 -8.00 0.49 4.20
C GLY A 168 -7.34 -0.01 2.92
N SER A 169 -6.23 0.63 2.55
CA SER A 169 -5.48 0.33 1.33
C SER A 169 -4.01 0.10 1.61
N ILE A 170 -3.41 -0.76 0.80
CA ILE A 170 -1.96 -0.97 0.71
C ILE A 170 -1.54 -0.51 -0.67
N ALA A 171 -0.74 0.55 -0.73
CA ALA A 171 -0.08 1.00 -1.96
C ALA A 171 1.12 0.10 -2.24
N LEU A 172 1.24 -0.36 -3.47
CA LEU A 172 2.31 -1.23 -3.94
C LEU A 172 3.13 -0.47 -4.97
N TYR A 173 4.36 -0.09 -4.62
CA TYR A 173 5.24 0.68 -5.50
C TYR A 173 6.29 -0.19 -6.19
N LYS A 174 6.71 0.27 -7.37
CA LYS A 174 7.86 -0.26 -8.08
C LYS A 174 9.16 0.06 -7.36
N ASP A 175 10.18 -0.75 -7.65
CA ASP A 175 11.53 -0.53 -7.17
C ASP A 175 12.01 0.86 -7.64
N PRO A 176 12.49 1.73 -6.74
CA PRO A 176 13.02 3.04 -7.12
C PRO A 176 14.38 2.98 -7.83
N ASP A 177 15.08 1.84 -7.81
CA ASP A 177 16.21 1.54 -8.73
C ASP A 177 15.64 1.07 -10.07
N VAL A 178 15.32 2.06 -10.91
CA VAL A 178 14.59 1.93 -12.15
C VAL A 178 15.46 1.31 -13.24
N ASP A 179 16.76 1.65 -13.27
CA ASP A 179 17.71 1.10 -14.23
C ASP A 179 18.38 -0.21 -13.75
N ARG A 180 18.16 -0.60 -12.50
CA ARG A 180 18.62 -1.84 -11.85
C ARG A 180 20.13 -1.91 -11.72
N ASN A 181 20.77 -0.78 -11.44
CA ASN A 181 22.21 -0.68 -11.24
C ASN A 181 22.65 -0.86 -9.77
N HIS A 182 21.70 -1.18 -8.88
CA HIS A 182 21.86 -1.31 -7.43
C HIS A 182 22.07 0.00 -6.66
N THR A 183 21.87 1.15 -7.31
CA THR A 183 21.99 2.47 -6.71
C THR A 183 20.89 3.38 -7.23
N VAL A 184 20.07 3.92 -6.32
CA VAL A 184 19.07 4.92 -6.70
C VAL A 184 19.78 6.26 -6.88
N ASP A 185 19.94 6.71 -8.12
CA ASP A 185 20.66 7.95 -8.43
C ASP A 185 19.94 8.85 -9.47
N VAL A 186 20.72 9.70 -10.14
CA VAL A 186 20.19 10.66 -11.12
C VAL A 186 19.68 9.97 -12.38
N VAL A 187 20.19 8.79 -12.72
CA VAL A 187 19.76 8.00 -13.88
C VAL A 187 18.35 7.48 -13.66
N ASP A 188 18.00 7.03 -12.46
CA ASP A 188 16.63 6.62 -12.12
C ASP A 188 15.64 7.78 -12.22
N LEU A 189 16.00 8.91 -11.60
CA LEU A 189 15.19 10.13 -11.69
C LEU A 189 15.03 10.61 -13.13
N ALA A 190 16.11 10.57 -13.93
CA ALA A 190 16.07 10.95 -15.33
C ALA A 190 15.18 9.99 -16.14
N THR A 191 15.22 8.69 -15.86
CA THR A 191 14.39 7.68 -16.51
C THR A 191 12.90 7.94 -16.27
N VAL A 192 12.51 8.28 -15.04
CA VAL A 192 11.13 8.68 -14.73
C VAL A 192 10.78 10.01 -15.40
N ALA A 193 11.68 11.00 -15.35
CA ALA A 193 11.43 12.33 -15.91
C ALA A 193 11.22 12.31 -17.44
N LEU A 194 11.90 11.42 -18.16
CA LEU A 194 11.74 11.25 -19.61
C LEU A 194 10.34 10.75 -20.00
N ALA A 195 9.69 10.00 -19.11
CA ALA A 195 8.32 9.52 -19.29
C ALA A 195 7.27 10.46 -18.67
N TYR A 196 7.65 11.58 -18.07
CA TYR A 196 6.72 12.46 -17.35
C TYR A 196 5.53 12.91 -18.21
N GLY A 197 4.33 12.83 -17.64
CA GLY A 197 3.06 13.19 -18.27
C GLY A 197 2.53 12.14 -19.25
N SER A 198 3.20 10.99 -19.37
CA SER A 198 2.75 9.90 -20.23
C SER A 198 1.72 8.99 -19.54
N THR A 199 0.84 8.41 -20.36
CA THR A 199 -0.08 7.32 -20.01
C THR A 199 0.13 6.14 -20.96
N PRO A 200 -0.41 4.94 -20.68
CA PRO A 200 -0.39 3.82 -21.63
C PRO A 200 -0.80 4.27 -23.04
N GLY A 201 0.04 3.97 -24.03
CA GLY A 201 -0.14 4.37 -25.44
C GLY A 201 0.55 5.67 -25.85
N SER A 202 1.10 6.45 -24.91
CA SER A 202 1.95 7.60 -25.23
C SER A 202 3.27 7.15 -25.86
N ALA A 203 3.81 7.91 -26.81
CA ALA A 203 5.08 7.56 -27.47
C ALA A 203 6.28 7.53 -26.52
N ASN A 204 6.23 8.32 -25.45
CA ASN A 204 7.24 8.35 -24.38
C ASN A 204 6.82 7.55 -23.13
N TRP A 205 5.79 6.70 -23.23
CA TRP A 205 5.40 5.82 -22.12
C TRP A 205 6.54 4.87 -21.77
N ASN A 206 6.93 4.88 -20.49
CA ASN A 206 7.81 3.88 -19.92
C ASN A 206 7.12 3.24 -18.72
N ALA A 207 6.83 1.94 -18.82
CA ALA A 207 6.12 1.23 -17.77
C ALA A 207 6.89 1.14 -16.45
N VAL A 208 8.23 1.22 -16.45
CA VAL A 208 8.98 1.30 -15.16
C VAL A 208 8.90 2.66 -14.51
N ALA A 209 8.61 3.72 -15.27
CA ALA A 209 8.51 5.07 -14.75
C ALA A 209 7.17 5.36 -14.04
N ASP A 210 6.15 4.53 -14.24
CA ASP A 210 4.89 4.56 -13.48
C ASP A 210 5.09 3.77 -12.17
N ILE A 211 5.76 4.40 -11.21
CA ILE A 211 6.27 3.79 -9.98
C ILE A 211 5.13 3.39 -9.06
N ASN A 212 4.06 4.19 -8.97
CA ASN A 212 2.88 3.83 -8.19
C ASN A 212 1.88 2.94 -8.96
N ASN A 213 2.16 2.65 -10.24
CA ASN A 213 1.34 1.82 -11.12
C ASN A 213 -0.13 2.26 -11.20
N ASP A 214 -0.36 3.57 -11.29
CA ASP A 214 -1.67 4.21 -11.44
C ASP A 214 -2.04 4.51 -12.91
N GLY A 215 -1.15 4.18 -13.85
CA GLY A 215 -1.32 4.41 -15.27
C GLY A 215 -0.93 5.80 -15.73
N LYS A 216 -0.26 6.61 -14.91
CA LYS A 216 0.19 7.96 -15.24
C LYS A 216 1.54 8.28 -14.62
N VAL A 217 2.56 8.48 -15.45
CA VAL A 217 3.85 8.98 -14.95
C VAL A 217 3.71 10.46 -14.61
N ASN A 218 3.84 10.81 -13.33
CA ASN A 218 3.64 12.16 -12.84
C ASN A 218 4.62 12.52 -11.69
N VAL A 219 4.30 13.60 -10.96
CA VAL A 219 5.17 14.11 -9.88
C VAL A 219 5.27 13.13 -8.71
N LEU A 220 4.26 12.29 -8.49
CA LEU A 220 4.27 11.29 -7.43
C LEU A 220 5.32 10.21 -7.69
N ASP A 221 5.52 9.79 -8.94
CA ASP A 221 6.54 8.81 -9.32
C ASP A 221 7.95 9.37 -9.12
N LEU A 222 8.17 10.61 -9.57
CA LEU A 222 9.43 11.32 -9.36
C LEU A 222 9.73 11.52 -7.88
N ALA A 223 8.72 11.94 -7.11
CA ALA A 223 8.84 12.14 -5.68
C ALA A 223 9.21 10.84 -4.96
N PHE A 224 8.60 9.72 -5.38
CA PHE A 224 8.92 8.41 -4.81
C PHE A 224 10.38 8.04 -5.04
N VAL A 225 10.89 8.09 -6.28
CA VAL A 225 12.31 7.81 -6.56
C VAL A 225 13.23 8.76 -5.79
N ALA A 226 12.89 10.05 -5.75
CA ALA A 226 13.70 11.06 -5.04
C ALA A 226 13.85 10.79 -3.53
N ILE A 227 12.85 10.18 -2.89
CA ILE A 227 12.90 9.81 -1.47
C ILE A 227 13.98 8.76 -1.19
N TYR A 228 14.31 7.93 -2.17
CA TYR A 228 15.32 6.87 -2.05
C TYR A 228 16.68 7.24 -2.64
N TYR A 229 16.84 8.46 -3.15
CA TYR A 229 18.09 8.91 -3.78
C TYR A 229 19.31 8.71 -2.87
N GLY A 230 20.36 8.11 -3.43
CA GLY A 230 21.60 7.75 -2.74
C GLY A 230 21.54 6.42 -1.98
N SER A 231 20.42 5.70 -2.02
CA SER A 231 20.31 4.35 -1.43
C SER A 231 20.91 3.30 -2.36
N SER A 232 21.50 2.25 -1.79
CA SER A 232 21.88 1.04 -2.52
C SER A 232 20.90 -0.08 -2.20
N LEU A 233 20.47 -0.85 -3.21
CA LEU A 233 19.38 -1.83 -3.13
C LEU A 233 19.81 -3.26 -3.47
#